data_AF-A0A380P9W1-F1
#
_entry.id   AF-A0A380P9W1-F1
#
_cell.length_a   1.000
_cell.length_b   1.000
_cell.length_c   1.000
_cell.angle_alpha   90.00
_cell.angle_beta   90.00
_cell.angle_gamma   90.00
#
_symmetry.space_group_name_H-M   'P 1'
#
loop_
_entity.id
_entity.type
_entity.pdbx_description
1 polymer ?
#
loop_
_entity_poly.entity_id
_entity_poly.type
_entity_poly.pdbx_seq_one_letter_code
_entity_poly.pdbx_strand_id
1 'polypeptide(L)'
;MIVKGSLLKQRREQLGISQGQLSEGICHQSMVSRVEKGAYHVNDRTEGLCMRLHIDISQVAELTTENHVQLSYVRELVECFEYKQAKKILESTSFMQNMEDMVMPEFHLLKAICYSECGEPQKHYISTNGHEWNASYTNGPTD
;
A
#
# COMPACT_ATOMS: atom_id res chain seq x y z
N MET A 1 12.94 -8.65 3.08
CA MET A 1 12.64 -9.92 2.38
C MET A 1 11.21 -9.87 1.86
N ILE A 2 10.99 -10.46 0.69
CA ILE A 2 9.68 -10.58 0.03
C ILE A 2 9.38 -12.05 -0.19
N VAL A 3 8.15 -12.46 0.10
CA VAL A 3 7.61 -13.79 -0.20
C VAL A 3 7.21 -13.88 -1.68
N LYS A 4 7.68 -14.93 -2.35
CA LYS A 4 7.20 -15.34 -3.68
C LYS A 4 5.85 -16.03 -3.55
N GLY A 5 4.80 -15.29 -3.86
CA GLY A 5 3.42 -15.77 -3.83
C GLY A 5 3.16 -17.08 -4.57
N SER A 6 3.81 -17.28 -5.72
CA SER A 6 3.65 -18.48 -6.54
C SER A 6 4.12 -19.76 -5.85
N LEU A 7 5.20 -19.70 -5.07
CA LEU A 7 5.70 -20.86 -4.31
C LEU A 7 4.75 -21.22 -3.16
N LEU A 8 4.22 -20.21 -2.48
CA LEU A 8 3.23 -20.39 -1.42
C LEU A 8 1.94 -21.03 -1.96
N LYS A 9 1.46 -20.54 -3.12
CA LYS A 9 0.31 -21.10 -3.84
C LYS A 9 0.53 -22.55 -4.23
N GLN A 10 1.67 -22.86 -4.83
CA GLN A 10 2.00 -24.21 -5.26
C GLN A 10 1.97 -25.18 -4.08
N ARG A 11 2.55 -24.78 -2.93
CA ARG A 11 2.55 -25.61 -1.73
C ARG A 11 1.15 -25.82 -1.16
N ARG A 12 0.32 -24.78 -1.14
CA ARG A 12 -1.09 -24.87 -0.72
C ARG A 12 -1.85 -25.89 -1.57
N GLU A 13 -1.68 -25.84 -2.89
CA GLU A 13 -2.35 -26.73 -3.84
C GLU A 13 -1.89 -28.18 -3.69
N GLN A 14 -0.61 -28.42 -3.38
CA GLN A 14 -0.09 -29.76 -3.06
C GLN A 14 -0.74 -30.36 -1.81
N LEU A 15 -1.12 -29.54 -0.83
CA LEU A 15 -1.84 -29.97 0.37
C LEU A 15 -3.35 -30.08 0.15
N GLY A 16 -3.86 -29.67 -1.01
CA GLY A 16 -5.28 -29.76 -1.35
C GLY A 16 -6.20 -28.84 -0.55
N ILE A 17 -5.67 -27.79 0.08
CA ILE A 17 -6.45 -26.87 0.91
C ILE A 17 -6.82 -25.59 0.15
N SER A 18 -7.99 -25.03 0.46
CA SER A 18 -8.44 -23.74 -0.07
C SER A 18 -7.70 -22.57 0.58
N GLN A 19 -7.77 -21.39 -0.05
CA GLN A 19 -7.23 -20.15 0.53
C GLN A 19 -7.89 -19.82 1.87
N GLY A 20 -9.20 -20.12 2.03
CA GLY A 20 -9.94 -19.89 3.27
C GLY A 20 -9.40 -20.75 4.41
N GLN A 21 -9.21 -22.05 4.16
CA GLN A 21 -8.62 -22.99 5.13
C GLN A 21 -7.19 -22.61 5.51
N LEU A 22 -6.39 -22.14 4.54
CA LEU A 22 -5.05 -21.66 4.84
C LEU A 22 -5.09 -20.41 5.74
N SER A 23 -6.00 -19.47 5.47
CA SER A 23 -6.11 -18.19 6.20
C SER A 23 -6.70 -18.31 7.61
N GLU A 24 -7.39 -19.41 7.93
CA GLU A 24 -8.17 -19.57 9.15
C GLU A 24 -7.36 -19.29 10.42
N GLY A 25 -7.82 -18.33 11.24
CA GLY A 25 -7.14 -17.92 12.47
C GLY A 25 -5.79 -17.21 12.28
N ILE A 26 -5.39 -16.87 11.05
CA ILE A 26 -4.16 -16.11 10.76
C ILE A 26 -4.52 -14.75 10.15
N CYS A 27 -5.31 -14.75 9.09
CA CYS A 27 -5.65 -13.56 8.32
C CYS A 27 -6.95 -13.73 7.54
N HIS A 28 -7.38 -12.69 6.84
CA HIS A 28 -8.51 -12.80 5.94
C HIS A 28 -8.10 -13.51 4.63
N GLN A 29 -8.98 -14.31 4.03
CA GLN A 29 -8.72 -15.01 2.76
C GLN A 29 -8.22 -14.08 1.65
N SER A 30 -8.72 -12.83 1.60
CA SER A 30 -8.28 -11.83 0.61
C SER A 30 -6.79 -11.49 0.73
N MET A 31 -6.20 -11.58 1.93
CA MET A 31 -4.76 -11.42 2.12
C MET A 31 -3.99 -12.58 1.48
N VAL A 32 -4.42 -13.83 1.66
CA VAL A 32 -3.81 -14.99 0.99
C VAL A 32 -3.89 -14.84 -0.53
N SER A 33 -5.03 -14.41 -1.06
CA SER A 33 -5.19 -14.14 -2.50
C SER A 33 -4.18 -13.11 -3.02
N ARG A 34 -3.91 -12.05 -2.23
CA ARG A 34 -2.91 -11.03 -2.57
C ARG A 34 -1.49 -11.58 -2.51
N VAL A 35 -1.15 -12.28 -1.42
CA VAL A 35 0.16 -12.94 -1.26
C VAL A 35 0.42 -13.86 -2.44
N GLU A 36 -0.54 -14.71 -2.83
CA GLU A 36 -0.35 -15.67 -3.94
C GLU A 36 -0.22 -15.03 -5.33
N LYS A 37 -0.75 -13.81 -5.52
CA LYS A 37 -0.72 -13.09 -6.80
C LYS A 37 0.47 -12.15 -6.96
N GLY A 38 1.11 -11.76 -5.86
CA GLY A 38 2.11 -10.68 -5.87
C GLY A 38 3.30 -10.94 -4.96
N ALA A 39 4.08 -9.88 -4.79
CA ALA A 39 5.18 -9.78 -3.83
C ALA A 39 4.63 -9.24 -2.51
N TYR A 40 4.84 -9.95 -1.40
CA TYR A 40 4.42 -9.52 -0.07
C TYR A 40 5.58 -9.55 0.92
N HIS A 41 5.62 -8.60 1.85
CA HIS A 41 6.65 -8.60 2.88
C HIS A 41 6.52 -9.76 3.83
N VAL A 42 7.69 -10.26 4.26
CA VAL A 42 7.77 -11.14 5.41
C VAL A 42 7.29 -10.38 6.65
N ASN A 43 6.30 -10.96 7.32
CA ASN A 43 5.73 -10.54 8.60
C ASN A 43 5.10 -11.76 9.29
N ASP A 44 4.61 -11.57 10.52
CA ASP A 44 4.02 -12.61 11.36
C ASP A 44 2.91 -13.41 10.66
N ARG A 45 2.11 -12.77 9.80
CA ARG A 45 1.05 -13.44 9.05
C ARG A 45 1.64 -14.36 7.98
N THR A 46 2.60 -13.88 7.19
CA THR A 46 3.25 -14.73 6.18
C THR A 46 4.03 -15.89 6.81
N GLU A 47 4.63 -15.68 7.99
CA GLU A 47 5.25 -16.75 8.76
C GLU A 47 4.22 -17.77 9.23
N GLY A 48 3.08 -17.32 9.77
CA GLY A 48 1.97 -18.19 10.14
C GLY A 48 1.44 -19.02 8.97
N LEU A 49 1.33 -18.43 7.78
CA LEU A 49 0.92 -19.16 6.56
C LEU A 49 1.95 -20.24 6.21
N CYS A 50 3.25 -19.93 6.30
CA CYS A 50 4.33 -20.88 6.03
C CYS A 50 4.31 -22.05 7.04
N MET A 51 4.10 -21.76 8.33
CA MET A 51 3.95 -22.79 9.37
C MET A 51 2.82 -23.76 9.05
N ARG A 52 1.67 -23.26 8.59
CA ARG A 52 0.53 -24.11 8.20
C ARG A 52 0.79 -24.95 6.96
N LEU A 53 1.60 -24.44 6.04
CA LEU A 53 2.02 -25.14 4.84
C LEU A 53 3.20 -26.09 5.06
N HIS A 54 3.73 -26.14 6.29
CA HIS A 54 4.89 -26.93 6.67
C HIS A 54 6.12 -26.60 5.79
N ILE A 55 6.34 -25.31 5.56
CA ILE A 55 7.51 -24.78 4.85
C ILE A 55 8.18 -23.69 5.67
N ASP A 56 9.48 -23.54 5.50
CA ASP A 56 10.22 -22.46 6.12
C ASP A 56 10.11 -21.17 5.28
N ILE A 57 10.06 -20.01 5.93
CA ILE A 57 9.95 -18.72 5.25
C ILE A 57 11.12 -18.50 4.27
N SER A 58 12.32 -19.01 4.58
CA SER A 58 13.50 -18.92 3.71
C SER A 58 13.35 -19.70 2.40
N GLN A 59 12.44 -20.68 2.33
CA GLN A 59 12.18 -21.44 1.11
C GLN A 59 11.31 -20.65 0.11
N VAL A 60 10.58 -19.65 0.60
CA VAL A 60 9.65 -18.86 -0.21
C VAL A 60 9.99 -17.38 -0.25
N ALA A 61 10.89 -16.90 0.60
CA ALA A 61 11.29 -15.50 0.67
C ALA A 61 12.63 -15.25 -0.04
N GLU A 62 12.73 -14.11 -0.70
CA GLU A 62 13.98 -13.62 -1.28
C GLU A 62 14.34 -12.22 -0.76
N LEU A 63 15.65 -11.94 -0.79
CA LEU A 63 16.16 -10.60 -0.60
C LEU A 63 15.92 -9.82 -1.90
N THR A 64 15.12 -8.77 -1.84
CA THR A 64 14.92 -7.84 -2.94
C THR A 64 15.64 -6.53 -2.64
N THR A 65 16.17 -5.90 -3.68
CA THR A 65 16.68 -4.52 -3.66
C THR A 65 15.61 -3.49 -3.97
N GLU A 66 14.38 -3.92 -4.29
CA GLU A 66 13.23 -3.04 -4.44
C GLU A 66 12.87 -2.49 -3.05
N ASN A 67 13.22 -1.22 -2.83
CA ASN A 67 12.92 -0.46 -1.63
C ASN A 67 11.40 -0.29 -1.47
N HIS A 68 10.73 -1.30 -0.96
CA HIS A 68 9.38 -1.15 -0.47
C HIS A 68 9.44 -0.38 0.85
N VAL A 69 9.07 0.89 0.79
CA VAL A 69 9.03 1.75 1.95
C VAL A 69 7.81 1.37 2.79
N GLN A 70 8.00 1.16 4.09
CA GLN A 70 6.89 0.92 5.03
C GLN A 70 6.25 2.24 5.45
N LEU A 71 4.96 2.21 5.77
CA LEU A 71 4.25 3.39 6.30
C LEU A 71 4.82 3.90 7.63
N SER A 72 5.37 3.00 8.45
CA SER A 72 6.09 3.36 9.69
C SER A 72 7.24 4.33 9.43
N TYR A 73 7.99 4.14 8.35
CA TYR A 73 9.07 5.06 7.97
C TYR A 73 8.53 6.41 7.50
N VAL A 74 7.40 6.42 6.77
CA VAL A 74 6.75 7.68 6.38
C VAL A 74 6.25 8.44 7.61
N ARG A 75 5.69 7.74 8.60
CA ARG A 75 5.28 8.31 9.88
C ARG A 75 6.46 8.96 10.61
N GLU A 76 7.60 8.26 10.69
CA GLU A 76 8.83 8.79 11.31
C GLU A 76 9.30 10.09 10.60
N LEU A 77 9.27 10.14 9.27
CA LEU A 77 9.59 11.36 8.52
C LEU A 77 8.63 12.52 8.86
N VAL A 78 7.34 12.24 9.01
CA VAL A 78 6.34 13.25 9.40
C VAL A 78 6.59 13.74 10.84
N GLU A 79 6.92 12.84 11.76
CA GLU A 79 7.28 13.17 13.15
C GLU A 79 8.58 13.99 13.25
N CYS A 80 9.50 13.79 12.30
CA CYS A 80 10.74 14.55 12.16
C CYS A 80 10.61 15.82 11.28
N PHE A 81 9.39 16.23 10.91
CA PHE A 81 9.13 17.41 10.08
C PHE A 81 9.72 17.35 8.65
N GLU A 82 10.08 16.14 8.16
CA GLU A 82 10.64 15.88 6.82
C GLU A 82 9.54 15.70 5.76
N TYR A 83 8.61 16.67 5.69
CA TYR A 83 7.35 16.55 4.92
C TYR A 83 7.56 16.38 3.41
N LYS A 84 8.58 17.02 2.84
CA LYS A 84 8.88 16.93 1.40
C LYS A 84 9.32 15.52 1.01
N GLN A 85 10.11 14.87 1.86
CA GLN A 85 10.58 13.51 1.62
C GLN A 85 9.44 12.50 1.82
N ALA A 86 8.66 12.66 2.88
CA ALA A 86 7.46 11.86 3.14
C ALA A 86 6.44 11.95 1.98
N LYS A 87 6.17 13.16 1.47
CA LYS A 87 5.31 13.40 0.30
C LYS A 87 5.80 12.63 -0.92
N LYS A 88 7.09 12.75 -1.26
CA LYS A 88 7.68 12.08 -2.44
C LYS A 88 7.51 10.55 -2.37
N ILE A 89 7.63 9.97 -1.18
CA ILE A 89 7.42 8.53 -0.97
C ILE A 89 5.94 8.18 -1.17
N LEU A 90 5.01 8.93 -0.56
CA LEU A 90 3.57 8.71 -0.66
C LEU A 90 3.00 8.92 -2.08
N GLU A 91 3.66 9.74 -2.90
CA GLU A 91 3.30 9.98 -4.31
C GLU A 91 3.91 8.95 -5.27
N SER A 92 4.86 8.12 -4.82
CA SER A 92 5.45 7.09 -5.66
C SER A 92 4.42 6.03 -6.05
N THR A 93 4.37 5.70 -7.35
CA THR A 93 3.39 4.78 -7.97
C THR A 93 3.43 3.35 -7.40
N SER A 94 4.53 2.97 -6.76
CA SER A 94 4.72 1.65 -6.15
C SER A 94 4.10 1.51 -4.75
N PHE A 95 3.75 2.61 -4.08
CA PHE A 95 3.37 2.57 -2.66
C PHE A 95 1.95 2.05 -2.44
N MET A 96 1.03 2.29 -3.38
CA MET A 96 -0.38 1.91 -3.23
C MET A 96 -0.66 0.44 -3.58
N GLN A 97 0.24 -0.24 -4.28
CA GLN A 97 -0.14 -1.45 -5.03
C GLN A 97 -0.45 -2.69 -4.19
N ASN A 98 -0.20 -2.70 -2.88
CA ASN A 98 -0.42 -3.88 -2.03
C ASN A 98 -0.88 -3.57 -0.59
N MET A 99 -1.36 -2.35 -0.33
CA MET A 99 -1.71 -1.91 1.03
C MET A 99 -2.97 -2.62 1.56
N GLU A 100 -2.97 -3.00 2.84
CA GLU A 100 -4.15 -3.54 3.50
C GLU A 100 -5.18 -2.42 3.80
N ASP A 101 -6.48 -2.71 3.66
CA ASP A 101 -7.56 -1.73 3.87
C ASP A 101 -7.49 -1.05 5.25
N MET A 102 -7.04 -1.80 6.26
CA MET A 102 -6.86 -1.30 7.63
C MET A 102 -5.81 -0.19 7.75
N VAL A 103 -4.89 -0.09 6.78
CA VAL A 103 -3.77 0.86 6.79
C VAL A 103 -4.04 2.07 5.87
N MET A 104 -5.10 2.01 5.05
CA MET A 104 -5.53 3.13 4.21
C MET A 104 -5.90 4.41 4.99
N PRO A 105 -6.55 4.35 6.17
CA PRO A 105 -6.80 5.54 6.97
C PRO A 105 -5.51 6.26 7.39
N GLU A 106 -4.50 5.51 7.82
CA GLU A 106 -3.19 6.05 8.19
C GLU A 106 -2.47 6.67 6.98
N PHE A 107 -2.49 5.98 5.83
CA PHE A 107 -1.93 6.50 4.59
C PHE A 107 -2.54 7.85 4.20
N HIS A 108 -3.88 7.96 4.21
CA HIS A 108 -4.56 9.20 3.88
C HIS A 108 -4.28 10.32 4.89
N LEU A 109 -4.18 9.99 6.18
CA LEU A 109 -3.82 10.96 7.22
C LEU A 109 -2.41 11.52 7.00
N LEU A 110 -1.41 10.65 6.84
CA LEU A 110 -0.02 11.07 6.60
C LEU A 110 0.11 11.88 5.31
N LYS A 111 -0.62 11.47 4.27
CA LYS A 111 -0.69 12.21 3.00
C LYS A 111 -1.27 13.61 3.22
N ALA A 112 -2.41 13.73 3.90
CA ALA A 112 -3.04 15.02 4.18
C ALA A 112 -2.11 15.98 4.95
N ILE A 113 -1.41 15.46 5.98
CA ILE A 113 -0.40 16.23 6.73
C ILE A 113 0.68 16.75 5.78
N CYS A 114 1.25 15.87 4.95
CA CYS A 114 2.30 16.26 4.02
C CYS A 114 1.84 17.34 3.01
N TYR A 115 0.60 17.30 2.53
CA TYR A 115 0.07 18.34 1.63
C TYR A 115 -0.17 19.68 2.34
N SER A 116 -0.67 19.65 3.59
CA SER A 116 -0.86 20.85 4.43
C SER A 116 0.47 21.57 4.64
N GLU A 117 1.48 20.84 5.09
CA GLU A 117 2.77 21.42 5.49
C GLU A 117 3.68 21.76 4.29
N CYS A 118 3.48 21.13 3.13
CA CYS A 118 4.24 21.46 1.91
C CYS A 118 3.70 22.68 1.14
N GLY A 119 2.56 23.25 1.53
CA GLY A 119 2.04 24.50 0.95
C GLY A 119 1.65 24.43 -0.53
N GLU A 120 1.16 23.28 -1.02
CA GLU A 120 0.61 23.20 -2.38
C GLU A 120 -0.92 23.25 -2.38
N PRO A 121 -1.56 23.99 -3.30
CA PRO A 121 -3.01 24.09 -3.36
C PRO A 121 -3.63 22.71 -3.60
N GLN A 122 -4.57 22.33 -2.73
CA GLN A 122 -5.38 21.13 -2.90
C GLN A 122 -5.95 21.10 -4.32
N LYS A 123 -5.46 20.18 -5.16
CA LYS A 123 -6.14 19.85 -6.41
C LYS A 123 -7.51 19.31 -6.03
N HIS A 124 -8.54 20.13 -6.20
CA HIS A 124 -9.92 19.70 -6.15
C HIS A 124 -10.06 18.47 -7.03
N TYR A 125 -10.46 17.34 -6.44
CA TYR A 125 -10.95 16.21 -7.21
C TYR A 125 -12.24 16.70 -7.89
N ILE A 126 -12.12 17.11 -9.14
CA ILE A 126 -13.29 17.36 -9.99
C ILE A 126 -13.86 15.98 -10.27
N SER A 127 -14.97 15.66 -9.60
CA SER A 127 -15.87 14.59 -10.02
C SER A 127 -16.23 14.85 -11.47
N THR A 128 -15.83 13.95 -12.36
CA THR A 128 -16.25 13.94 -13.77
C THR A 128 -17.76 13.69 -13.81
N ASN A 129 -18.54 14.76 -13.76
CA ASN A 129 -19.86 14.80 -14.35
C ASN A 129 -19.91 16.09 -15.18
N GLY A 130 -19.92 15.90 -16.50
CA GLY A 130 -19.85 16.97 -17.47
C GLY A 130 -20.98 17.98 -17.27
N HIS A 131 -20.58 19.23 -17.10
CA HIS A 131 -21.23 20.37 -17.75
C HIS A 131 -20.24 21.54 -17.68
N GLU A 132 -19.66 21.89 -18.83
CA GLU A 132 -18.84 23.09 -18.98
C GLU A 132 -19.68 24.33 -18.64
N TRP A 133 -19.20 25.12 -17.69
CA TRP A 133 -19.59 26.52 -17.55
C TRP A 133 -18.34 27.37 -17.72
N ASN A 134 -18.23 27.98 -18.91
CA ASN A 134 -17.24 29.01 -19.20
C ASN A 134 -17.62 30.28 -18.43
N ALA A 135 -16.85 30.66 -17.42
CA ALA A 135 -16.90 31.98 -16.82
C ALA A 135 -15.65 32.76 -17.28
N SER A 136 -15.83 33.57 -18.32
CA SER A 136 -14.90 34.58 -18.78
C SER A 136 -14.73 35.67 -17.71
N TYR A 137 -13.54 35.82 -17.15
CA TYR A 137 -13.19 36.98 -16.33
C TYR A 137 -12.88 38.17 -17.23
N THR A 138 -13.80 39.13 -17.30
CA THR A 138 -13.53 40.48 -17.81
C THR A 138 -12.86 41.30 -16.71
N ASN A 139 -11.63 41.73 -16.93
CA ASN A 139 -10.99 42.75 -16.09
C ASN A 139 -11.68 44.11 -16.32
N GLY A 140 -12.35 44.62 -15.29
CA GLY A 140 -12.79 46.01 -15.18
C GLY A 140 -11.69 46.90 -14.58
N PRO A 141 -11.73 48.23 -14.81
CA PRO A 141 -10.56 49.09 -14.72
C PRO A 141 -10.23 49.53 -13.29
N THR A 142 -8.94 49.70 -13.00
CA THR A 142 -8.46 50.45 -11.84
C THR A 142 -8.34 51.93 -12.21
N ASP A 143 -8.89 52.78 -11.33
CA ASP A 143 -8.74 54.25 -11.29
C ASP A 143 -7.28 54.73 -11.32
#